data_AF-A0A5J5E196-F1
#
_entry.id   AF-A0A5J5E196-F1
#
_cell.length_a   1.000
_cell.length_b   1.000
_cell.length_c   1.000
_cell.angle_alpha   90.00
_cell.angle_beta   90.00
_cell.angle_gamma   90.00
#
_symmetry.space_group_name_H-M   'P 1'
#
loop_
_entity.id
_entity.type
_entity.pdbx_description
1 polymer ?
#
loop_
_entity_poly.entity_id
_entity_poly.type
_entity_poly.pdbx_seq_one_letter_code
_entity_poly.pdbx_strand_id
1 'polypeptide(L)' 'MADDNKIYPEVGAALLKARKEAGLTQDQLAERSGVSRITIARIEQAHINPSFRTLEALAHGMDRTLTISFDRR' A
#
# COMPACT_ATOMS: atom_id res chain seq x y z
N MET A 1 25.38 1.26 6.63
CA MET A 1 24.88 0.81 5.32
C MET A 1 23.49 0.26 5.55
N ALA A 2 22.47 0.91 5.00
CA ALA A 2 21.10 0.41 5.13
C ALA A 2 20.99 -0.87 4.30
N ASP A 3 20.36 -1.91 4.86
CA ASP A 3 20.02 -3.13 4.11
C ASP A 3 19.32 -2.73 2.79
N ASP A 4 19.98 -3.00 1.66
CA ASP A 4 19.52 -2.69 0.30
C ASP A 4 18.39 -3.62 -0.18
N ASN A 5 17.91 -4.54 0.67
CA ASN A 5 16.92 -5.55 0.30
C ASN A 5 15.65 -5.43 1.14
N LYS A 6 14.98 -4.27 1.07
CA LYS A 6 13.72 -4.04 1.78
C LYS A 6 12.58 -4.07 0.78
N ILE A 7 11.58 -4.92 1.05
CA ILE A 7 10.39 -5.12 0.22
C ILE A 7 9.40 -3.95 0.33
N TYR A 8 9.43 -3.19 1.44
CA TYR A 8 8.42 -2.15 1.69
C TYR A 8 8.39 -0.99 0.66
N PRO A 9 9.48 -0.56 0.00
CA PRO A 9 9.40 0.42 -1.09
C PRO A 9 8.62 -0.10 -2.30
N GLU A 10 8.79 -1.38 -2.63
CA GLU A 10 8.04 -2.05 -3.71
C GLU A 10 6.56 -2.15 -3.35
N VAL A 11 6.25 -2.45 -2.09
CA VAL A 11 4.88 -2.44 -1.55
C VAL A 11 4.26 -1.04 -1.65
N GLY A 12 5.01 0.00 -1.27
CA GLY A 12 4.56 1.40 -1.38
C GLY A 12 4.27 1.81 -2.83
N ALA A 13 5.15 1.45 -3.75
CA ALA A 13 4.97 1.70 -5.18
C ALA A 13 3.77 0.93 -5.76
N ALA A 14 3.60 -0.34 -5.39
CA ALA A 14 2.46 -1.14 -5.80
C ALA A 14 1.14 -0.57 -5.29
N LEU A 15 1.09 -0.12 -4.02
CA LEU A 15 -0.07 0.55 -3.44
C LEU A 15 -0.41 1.85 -4.19
N LEU A 16 0.58 2.71 -4.44
CA LEU A 16 0.40 3.97 -5.16
C LEU A 16 -0.17 3.72 -6.56
N LYS A 17 0.36 2.71 -7.27
CA LYS A 17 -0.12 2.31 -8.59
C LYS A 17 -1.56 1.84 -8.52
N ALA A 18 -1.88 0.92 -7.62
CA ALA A 18 -3.24 0.39 -7.45
C ALA A 18 -4.26 1.49 -7.12
N ARG A 19 -3.91 2.43 -6.25
CA ARG A 19 -4.79 3.56 -5.92
C ARG A 19 -5.08 4.44 -7.14
N LYS A 20 -4.04 4.75 -7.93
CA LYS A 20 -4.19 5.56 -9.15
C LYS A 20 -5.04 4.84 -10.21
N GLU A 21 -4.86 3.53 -10.37
CA GLU A 21 -5.68 2.70 -11.26
C GLU A 21 -7.14 2.62 -10.81
N ALA A 22 -7.40 2.70 -9.50
CA ALA A 22 -8.74 2.82 -8.95
C ALA A 22 -9.34 4.24 -9.10
N GLY A 23 -8.58 5.22 -9.61
CA GLY A 23 -9.03 6.60 -9.80
C GLY A 23 -9.24 7.38 -8.50
N LEU A 24 -8.65 6.93 -7.38
CA LEU A 24 -8.90 7.50 -6.06
C LEU A 24 -7.81 8.49 -5.65
N THR A 25 -8.20 9.56 -4.96
CA THR A 25 -7.28 10.37 -4.16
C THR A 25 -6.90 9.64 -2.87
N GLN A 26 -5.85 10.12 -2.17
CA GLN A 26 -5.50 9.56 -0.86
C GLN A 26 -6.63 9.75 0.17
N ASP A 27 -7.37 10.86 0.10
CA ASP A 27 -8.51 11.13 0.98
C ASP A 27 -9.68 10.18 0.70
N GLN A 28 -10.01 9.95 -0.56
CA GLN A 28 -11.05 9.00 -0.94
C GLN A 28 -10.70 7.57 -0.53
N LEU A 29 -9.44 7.17 -0.68
CA LEU A 29 -9.00 5.86 -0.19
C LEU A 29 -9.04 5.81 1.35
N ALA A 30 -8.69 6.90 2.04
CA ALA A 30 -8.77 6.95 3.50
C ALA A 30 -10.20 6.72 4.00
N GLU A 31 -11.17 7.39 3.39
CA GLU A 31 -12.59 7.23 3.69
C GLU A 31 -13.08 5.79 3.45
N ARG A 32 -12.70 5.19 2.31
CA ARG A 32 -13.12 3.83 1.95
C ARG A 32 -12.45 2.72 2.73
N SER A 33 -11.21 2.92 3.18
CA SER A 33 -10.40 1.90 3.88
C SER A 33 -10.39 2.04 5.40
N GLY A 34 -10.80 3.19 5.93
CA GLY A 34 -10.65 3.53 7.35
C GLY A 34 -9.18 3.76 7.77
N VAL A 35 -8.24 3.79 6.83
CA VAL A 35 -6.83 4.09 7.08
C VAL A 35 -6.60 5.59 6.90
N SER A 36 -5.87 6.24 7.82
CA SER A 36 -5.67 7.69 7.72
C SER A 36 -4.94 8.09 6.42
N ARG A 37 -5.30 9.23 5.83
CA ARG A 37 -4.60 9.83 4.67
C ARG A 37 -3.09 9.95 4.89
N ILE A 38 -2.68 10.32 6.11
CA ILE A 38 -1.26 10.45 6.48
C ILE A 38 -0.56 9.10 6.45
N THR A 39 -1.21 8.05 6.97
CA THR A 39 -0.69 6.68 6.91
C THR A 39 -0.52 6.23 5.46
N ILE A 40 -1.54 6.45 4.62
CA ILE A 40 -1.48 6.13 3.18
C ILE A 40 -0.28 6.83 2.52
N ALA A 41 -0.14 8.15 2.72
CA ALA A 41 0.96 8.91 2.14
C ALA A 41 2.33 8.39 2.58
N ARG A 42 2.50 8.03 3.86
CA ARG A 42 3.76 7.47 4.38
C ARG A 42 4.05 6.09 3.80
N ILE A 43 3.04 5.26 3.52
CA ILE A 43 3.23 3.97 2.87
C ILE A 43 3.64 4.17 1.40
N GLU A 44 2.94 5.03 0.67
CA GLU A 44 3.25 5.31 -0.75
C GLU A 44 4.65 5.92 -0.95
N GLN A 45 5.16 6.63 0.07
CA GLN A 45 6.52 7.19 0.08
C GLN A 45 7.58 6.24 0.66
N ALA A 46 7.22 4.99 0.98
CA ALA A 46 8.11 4.03 1.61
C ALA A 46 8.72 4.49 2.96
N HIS A 47 8.03 5.40 3.66
CA HIS A 47 8.48 5.94 4.95
C HIS A 47 8.10 5.04 6.13
N ILE A 48 7.18 4.09 5.95
CA ILE A 48 6.79 3.11 6.96
C ILE A 48 6.57 1.75 6.33
N ASN A 49 6.80 0.69 7.11
CA ASN A 49 6.41 -0.67 6.76
C ASN A 49 4.94 -0.88 7.15
N PRO A 50 3.99 -1.02 6.20
CA PRO A 50 2.59 -1.27 6.52
C PRO A 50 2.40 -2.66 7.14
N SER A 51 1.43 -2.78 8.05
CA SER A 51 0.99 -4.11 8.51
C SER A 51 0.14 -4.79 7.44
N PHE A 52 0.07 -6.13 7.46
CA PHE A 52 -0.84 -6.88 6.58
C PHE A 52 -2.30 -6.43 6.72
N ARG A 53 -2.75 -6.15 7.95
CA ARG A 53 -4.10 -5.63 8.20
C ARG A 53 -4.35 -4.30 7.50
N THR A 54 -3.32 -3.43 7.46
CA THR A 54 -3.40 -2.16 6.74
C THR A 54 -3.48 -2.39 5.24
N LEU A 55 -2.67 -3.31 4.69
CA LEU A 55 -2.70 -3.65 3.27
C LEU A 55 -4.06 -4.24 2.85
N GLU A 56 -4.65 -5.10 3.67
CA GLU A 56 -5.99 -5.67 3.46
C GLU A 56 -7.08 -4.59 3.46
N ALA A 57 -7.07 -3.70 4.45
CA ALA A 57 -8.03 -2.59 4.52
C ALA A 57 -7.92 -1.66 3.29
N LEU A 58 -6.70 -1.38 2.83
CA LEU A 58 -6.48 -0.58 1.63
C LEU A 58 -6.94 -1.30 0.36
N ALA A 59 -6.68 -2.60 0.24
CA ALA A 59 -7.15 -3.41 -0.88
C ALA A 59 -8.69 -3.40 -0.96
N HIS A 60 -9.37 -3.61 0.18
CA HIS A 60 -10.82 -3.50 0.27
C HIS A 60 -11.32 -2.09 -0.08
N GLY A 61 -10.64 -1.04 0.42
CA GLY A 61 -10.95 0.35 0.07
C GLY A 61 -10.75 0.70 -1.40
N MET A 62 -9.98 -0.08 -2.16
CA MET A 62 -9.79 0.08 -3.60
C MET A 62 -10.67 -0.85 -4.44
N ASP A 63 -11.47 -1.72 -3.82
CA ASP A 63 -12.16 -2.82 -4.50
C ASP A 63 -11.16 -3.72 -5.28
N ARG A 64 -10.14 -4.18 -4.56
CA ARG A 64 -9.03 -5.01 -5.06
C ARG A 64 -8.78 -6.19 -4.14
N THR A 65 -8.18 -7.24 -4.70
CA THR A 65 -7.71 -8.41 -3.94
C THR A 65 -6.21 -8.29 -3.66
N LEU A 66 -5.82 -8.39 -2.39
CA LEU A 66 -4.40 -8.52 -2.01
C LEU A 66 -3.92 -9.95 -2.30
N THR A 67 -2.92 -10.09 -3.16
CA THR A 67 -2.29 -11.38 -3.48
C THR A 67 -0.83 -11.35 -3.04
N ILE A 68 -0.36 -12.44 -2.41
CA ILE A 68 1.04 -12.62 -2.01
C ILE A 68 1.54 -13.92 -2.64
N SER A 69 2.64 -13.85 -3.39
CA SER A 69 3.33 -14.98 -3.99
C SER A 69 4.80 -15.00 -3.62
N PHE A 70 5.42 -16.18 -3.67
CA PHE A 70 6.85 -16.38 -3.50
C PHE A 70 7.39 -17.01 -4.77
N ASP A 71 8.27 -16.29 -5.47
CA ASP A 71 8.84 -16.75 -6.73
C ASP A 71 10.22 -17.40 -6.52
N ARG A 72 10.61 -18.28 -7.45
CA ARG A 72 11.92 -18.93 -7.43
C ARG A 72 13.01 -17.91 -7.76
N ARG A 73 14.07 -17.87 -6.93
CA ARG A 73 15.28 -17.06 -7.19
C ARG A 73 16.13 -17.63 -8.30
#